data_AF-A0A650A4Z6-F1
#
_entry.id   AF-A0A650A4Z6-F1
#
_cell.length_a   1.000
_cell.length_b   1.000
_cell.length_c   1.000
_cell.angle_alpha   90.00
_cell.angle_beta   90.00
_cell.angle_gamma   90.00
#
_symmetry.space_group_name_H-M   'P 1'
#
loop_
_entity.id
_entity.type
_entity.pdbx_description
1 polymer ?
#
loop_
_entity_poly.entity_id
_entity_poly.type
_entity_poly.pdbx_seq_one_letter_code
_entity_poly.pdbx_strand_id
1 'polypeptide(L)'
;MAAKDLETTTVTVSTDDASDDMEVPLALIELLTEGEEDVPTVVADIAMFGLAQRVHTAVHHSQGDPSADIDADIEDIEAATDERFEERFGSSFEELLDHSH
;
A
#
# COMPACT_ATOMS: atom_id res chain seq x y z
N MET A 1 -8.50 25.54 9.34
CA MET A 1 -7.25 25.22 10.05
C MET A 1 -6.10 25.34 9.07
N ALA A 2 -4.92 25.79 9.49
CA ALA A 2 -3.74 25.66 8.65
C ALA A 2 -3.18 24.24 8.77
N ALA A 3 -2.49 23.74 7.75
CA ALA A 3 -1.91 22.39 7.75
C ALA A 3 -0.95 22.13 8.93
N LYS A 4 -0.32 23.18 9.47
CA LYS A 4 0.58 23.11 10.64
C LYS A 4 -0.13 22.97 11.98
N ASP A 5 -1.46 23.14 12.00
CA ASP A 5 -2.25 23.11 13.23
C ASP A 5 -2.88 21.73 13.47
N LEU A 6 -2.71 20.77 12.54
CA LEU A 6 -3.22 19.42 12.69
C LEU A 6 -2.34 18.66 13.70
N GLU A 7 -3.00 18.00 14.66
CA GLU A 7 -2.33 17.09 15.58
C GLU A 7 -1.81 15.87 14.80
N THR A 8 -0.58 15.49 15.09
CA THR A 8 0.10 14.34 14.48
C THR A 8 0.38 13.27 15.50
N THR A 9 0.48 12.04 15.02
CA THR A 9 1.08 10.94 15.75
C THR A 9 2.30 10.42 15.01
N THR A 10 3.30 10.00 15.75
CA THR A 10 4.49 9.36 15.19
C THR A 10 4.21 7.89 14.94
N VAL A 11 4.47 7.42 13.73
CA VAL A 11 4.43 6.01 13.35
C VAL A 11 5.83 5.57 13.01
N THR A 12 6.28 4.49 13.64
CA THR A 12 7.59 3.87 13.37
C THR A 12 7.39 2.63 12.51
N VAL A 13 8.05 2.58 11.35
CA VAL A 13 8.19 1.38 10.52
C VAL A 13 9.54 0.77 10.80
N SER A 14 9.58 -0.52 11.11
CA SER A 14 10.84 -1.21 11.44
C SER A 14 10.95 -2.55 10.72
N THR A 15 12.19 -2.88 10.37
CA THR A 15 12.64 -4.19 9.89
C THR A 15 13.73 -4.69 10.85
N ASP A 16 14.26 -5.89 10.60
CA ASP A 16 15.32 -6.47 11.42
C ASP A 16 16.61 -5.61 11.45
N ASP A 17 16.85 -4.83 10.39
CA ASP A 17 18.09 -4.07 10.19
C ASP A 17 17.94 -2.55 10.38
N ALA A 18 16.73 -2.00 10.24
CA ALA A 18 16.50 -0.56 10.21
C ALA A 18 15.11 -0.13 10.69
N SER A 19 14.97 1.15 11.03
CA SER A 19 13.68 1.78 11.33
C SER A 19 13.61 3.19 10.73
N ASP A 20 12.40 3.62 10.41
CA ASP A 20 12.09 4.97 9.96
C ASP A 20 10.82 5.48 10.65
N ASP A 21 10.80 6.77 10.95
CA ASP A 21 9.69 7.43 11.66
C ASP A 21 8.98 8.40 10.72
N MET A 22 7.64 8.39 10.76
CA MET A 22 6.81 9.34 10.03
C MET A 22 5.78 10.02 10.93
N GLU A 23 5.56 11.32 10.70
CA GLU A 23 4.52 12.09 11.35
C GLU A 23 3.24 12.03 10.50
N VAL A 24 2.17 11.43 11.05
CA VAL A 24 0.90 11.27 10.35
C VAL A 24 -0.18 12.11 11.04
N PRO A 25 -0.94 12.95 10.31
CA PRO A 25 -2.06 13.69 10.89
C PRO A 25 -3.11 12.74 11.47
N LEU A 26 -3.48 12.91 12.74
CA LEU A 26 -4.51 12.10 13.40
C LEU A 26 -5.84 12.18 12.67
N ALA A 27 -6.22 13.37 12.20
CA ALA A 27 -7.45 13.57 11.45
C ALA A 27 -7.49 12.79 10.12
N LEU A 28 -6.34 12.46 9.51
CA LEU A 28 -6.28 11.59 8.33
C LEU A 28 -6.52 10.13 8.74
N ILE A 29 -5.93 9.70 9.85
CA ILE A 29 -6.12 8.33 10.36
C ILE A 29 -7.58 8.12 10.72
N GLU A 30 -8.19 9.04 11.49
CA GLU A 30 -9.61 9.00 11.85
C GLU A 30 -10.54 8.96 10.63
N LEU A 31 -10.16 9.63 9.53
CA LEU A 31 -10.93 9.62 8.29
C LEU A 31 -10.90 8.25 7.58
N LEU A 32 -9.80 7.50 7.73
CA LEU A 32 -9.55 6.24 7.03
C LEU A 32 -9.82 5.00 7.89
N THR A 33 -9.89 5.14 9.21
CA THR A 33 -10.23 4.05 10.13
C THR A 33 -11.65 3.52 9.86
N GLU A 34 -11.79 2.21 9.71
CA GLU A 34 -13.08 1.53 9.60
C GLU A 34 -13.35 0.68 10.85
N GLY A 35 -14.38 1.03 11.62
CA GLY A 35 -14.75 0.28 12.82
C GLY A 35 -13.81 0.56 14.01
N GLU A 36 -13.18 -0.48 14.55
CA GLU A 36 -12.37 -0.44 15.79
C GLU A 36 -10.87 -0.64 15.52
N GLU A 37 -10.39 -0.31 14.32
CA GLU A 37 -8.99 -0.51 13.95
C GLU A 37 -8.03 0.45 14.67
N ASP A 38 -6.90 -0.09 15.13
CA ASP A 38 -5.83 0.70 15.69
C ASP A 38 -5.03 1.44 14.61
N VAL A 39 -4.46 2.60 14.96
CA VAL A 39 -3.63 3.43 14.06
C VAL A 39 -2.59 2.64 13.25
N PRO A 40 -1.80 1.72 13.84
CA PRO A 40 -0.78 0.99 13.09
C PRO A 40 -1.38 0.08 12.01
N THR A 41 -2.57 -0.47 12.26
CA THR A 41 -3.29 -1.32 11.30
C THR A 41 -3.63 -0.51 10.05
N VAL A 42 -4.31 0.63 10.23
CA VAL A 42 -4.70 1.53 9.14
C VAL A 42 -3.49 1.97 8.32
N VAL A 43 -2.38 2.34 8.97
CA VAL A 43 -1.17 2.76 8.26
C VAL A 43 -0.52 1.60 7.51
N ALA A 44 -0.50 0.40 8.08
CA ALA A 44 0.01 -0.79 7.41
C ALA A 44 -0.85 -1.18 6.20
N ASP A 45 -2.18 -1.02 6.28
CA ASP A 45 -3.09 -1.26 5.16
C ASP A 45 -2.80 -0.31 4.00
N ILE A 46 -2.72 0.98 4.29
CA ILE A 46 -2.38 2.01 3.29
C ILE A 46 -1.02 1.73 2.65
N ALA A 47 -0.02 1.32 3.46
CA ALA A 47 1.28 0.95 2.94
C ALA A 47 1.20 -0.25 1.99
N MET A 48 0.44 -1.29 2.34
CA MET A 48 0.25 -2.47 1.48
C MET A 48 -0.45 -2.12 0.17
N PHE A 49 -1.52 -1.33 0.21
CA PHE A 49 -2.18 -0.79 -0.99
C PHE A 49 -1.20 -0.02 -1.88
N GLY A 50 -0.37 0.84 -1.30
CA GLY A 50 0.63 1.62 -2.03
C GLY A 50 1.78 0.78 -2.60
N LEU A 51 2.09 -0.38 -2.03
CA LEU A 51 3.07 -1.33 -2.58
C LEU A 51 2.45 -2.13 -3.74
N ALA A 52 1.26 -2.70 -3.53
CA ALA A 52 0.50 -3.44 -4.54
C ALA A 52 0.24 -2.58 -5.78
N GLN A 53 -0.23 -1.35 -5.61
CA GLN A 53 -0.45 -0.43 -6.74
C GLN A 53 0.82 -0.15 -7.54
N ARG A 54 1.97 0.03 -6.87
CA ARG A 54 3.23 0.35 -7.55
C ARG A 54 3.75 -0.82 -8.37
N VAL A 55 3.72 -2.04 -7.83
CA VAL A 55 4.18 -3.22 -8.57
C VAL A 55 3.22 -3.55 -9.71
N HIS A 56 1.91 -3.48 -9.48
CA HIS A 56 0.90 -3.67 -10.51
C HIS A 56 1.05 -2.67 -11.66
N THR A 57 1.26 -1.39 -11.32
CA THR A 57 1.56 -0.35 -12.31
C THR A 57 2.85 -0.68 -13.07
N ALA A 58 3.90 -1.17 -12.40
CA ALA A 58 5.16 -1.51 -13.06
C ALA A 58 4.98 -2.65 -14.09
N VAL A 59 4.24 -3.70 -13.74
CA VAL A 59 3.93 -4.81 -14.66
C VAL A 59 3.04 -4.31 -15.81
N HIS A 60 1.92 -3.66 -15.53
CA HIS A 60 0.95 -3.29 -16.57
C HIS A 60 1.35 -2.06 -17.42
N HIS A 61 2.24 -1.19 -16.94
CA HIS A 61 2.84 -0.15 -17.79
C HIS A 61 4.00 -0.67 -18.65
N SER A 62 4.67 -1.77 -18.25
CA SER A 62 5.63 -2.46 -19.12
C SER A 62 4.93 -3.19 -20.27
N GLN A 63 3.69 -3.67 -20.08
CA GLN A 63 2.88 -4.32 -21.12
C GLN A 63 2.42 -3.38 -22.27
N GLY A 64 2.53 -2.06 -22.12
CA GLY A 64 2.11 -1.08 -23.14
C GLY A 64 3.08 -0.91 -24.32
N ASP A 65 4.30 -1.44 -24.19
CA ASP A 65 5.31 -1.46 -25.25
C ASP A 65 5.55 -2.91 -25.68
N PRO A 66 5.14 -3.33 -26.89
CA PRO A 66 5.39 -4.68 -27.41
C PRO A 66 6.88 -5.04 -27.54
N SER A 67 7.79 -4.08 -27.37
CA SER A 67 9.23 -4.25 -27.36
C SER A 67 9.85 -4.23 -25.96
N ALA A 68 9.07 -3.97 -24.93
CA ALA A 68 9.50 -4.12 -23.55
C ALA A 68 9.43 -5.62 -23.18
N ASP A 69 10.59 -6.27 -23.10
CA ASP A 69 10.68 -7.53 -22.39
C ASP A 69 10.32 -7.26 -20.92
N ILE A 70 9.23 -7.85 -20.45
CA ILE A 70 8.87 -7.83 -19.03
C ILE A 70 9.88 -8.72 -18.32
N ASP A 71 10.53 -8.17 -17.30
CA ASP A 71 11.47 -8.92 -16.49
C ASP A 71 10.68 -9.92 -15.65
N ALA A 72 10.99 -11.22 -15.76
CA ALA A 72 10.30 -12.28 -15.01
C ALA A 72 10.38 -12.03 -13.49
N ASP A 73 11.45 -11.35 -13.06
CA ASP A 73 11.62 -10.94 -11.67
C ASP A 73 10.50 -9.98 -11.20
N ILE A 74 9.93 -9.13 -12.08
CA ILE A 74 8.88 -8.17 -11.70
C ILE A 74 7.51 -8.86 -11.61
N GLU A 75 7.20 -9.79 -12.50
CA GLU A 75 5.96 -10.60 -12.44
C GLU A 75 5.94 -11.44 -11.15
N ASP A 76 7.07 -12.07 -10.79
CA ASP A 76 7.18 -12.83 -9.55
C ASP A 76 7.04 -11.92 -8.30
N ILE A 77 7.52 -10.67 -8.35
CA ILE A 77 7.32 -9.68 -7.27
C ILE A 77 5.83 -9.28 -7.16
N GLU A 78 5.13 -9.10 -8.28
CA GLU A 78 3.69 -8.80 -8.28
C GLU A 78 2.92 -9.95 -7.64
N ALA A 79 3.14 -11.18 -8.10
CA ALA A 79 2.48 -12.36 -7.56
C ALA A 79 2.73 -12.52 -6.05
N ALA A 80 3.97 -12.38 -5.60
CA ALA A 80 4.30 -12.47 -4.17
C ALA A 80 3.68 -11.31 -3.35
N THR A 81 3.51 -10.13 -3.95
CA THR A 81 2.85 -9.00 -3.29
C THR A 81 1.35 -9.25 -3.19
N ASP A 82 0.73 -9.78 -4.24
CA ASP A 82 -0.70 -10.08 -4.30
C ASP A 82 -1.08 -11.20 -3.33
N GLU A 83 -0.26 -12.26 -3.19
CA GLU A 83 -0.45 -13.29 -2.16
C GLU A 83 -0.54 -12.67 -0.75
N ARG A 84 0.34 -11.72 -0.42
CA ARG A 84 0.32 -11.03 0.89
C ARG A 84 -0.83 -10.05 1.02
N PHE A 85 -1.25 -9.46 -0.09
CA PHE A 85 -2.41 -8.59 -0.15
C PHE A 85 -3.69 -9.41 0.14
N GLU A 86 -3.89 -10.53 -0.55
CA GLU A 86 -5.00 -11.46 -0.35
C GLU A 86 -5.07 -11.98 1.09
N GLU A 87 -3.94 -12.40 1.67
CA GLU A 87 -3.87 -12.83 3.07
C GLU A 87 -4.36 -11.76 4.05
N ARG A 88 -4.16 -10.49 3.71
CA ARG A 88 -4.48 -9.35 4.55
C ARG A 88 -5.92 -8.86 4.38
N PHE A 89 -6.42 -8.83 3.15
CA PHE A 89 -7.71 -8.21 2.80
C PHE A 89 -8.80 -9.21 2.38
N GLY A 90 -8.44 -10.46 2.12
CA GLY A 90 -9.36 -11.52 1.70
C GLY A 90 -9.82 -11.44 0.24
N SER A 91 -9.20 -10.59 -0.58
CA SER A 91 -9.41 -10.47 -2.02
C SER A 91 -8.14 -9.98 -2.68
N SER A 92 -7.94 -10.30 -3.96
CA SER A 92 -6.73 -9.87 -4.68
C SER A 92 -6.76 -8.38 -4.97
N PHE A 93 -5.59 -7.79 -5.23
CA PHE A 93 -5.53 -6.39 -5.62
C PHE A 93 -6.21 -6.17 -6.98
N GLU A 94 -6.04 -7.10 -7.92
CA GLU A 94 -6.68 -7.06 -9.25
C GLU A 94 -8.22 -7.09 -9.13
N GLU A 95 -8.77 -7.96 -8.28
CA GLU A 95 -10.22 -8.04 -8.05
C GLU A 95 -10.80 -6.72 -7.53
N LEU A 96 -10.10 -6.05 -6.62
CA LEU A 96 -10.51 -4.73 -6.10
C LEU A 96 -10.46 -3.63 -7.17
N LEU A 97 -9.52 -3.70 -8.11
CA LEU A 97 -9.44 -2.75 -9.22
C LEU A 97 -10.55 -2.97 -10.25
N ASP A 98 -10.90 -4.23 -10.55
CA ASP A 98 -12.02 -4.54 -11.46
C ASP A 98 -13.36 -4.07 -10.87
N HIS A 99 -13.51 -4.12 -9.55
CA HIS A 99 -14.66 -3.55 -8.84
C HIS A 99 -14.69 -2.00 -8.78
N SER A 100 -13.63 -1.31 -9.22
CA SER A 100 -13.52 0.15 -9.21
C SER A 100 -14.04 0.84 -10.48
N HIS A 101 -14.67 0.08 -11.40
CA HIS A 101 -15.17 0.53 -12.70
C HIS A 101 -16.70 0.61 -12.82
#